data_AF-A0A855EDN2-F1
#
_entry.id   AF-A0A855EDN2-F1
#
_cell.length_a   1.000
_cell.length_b   1.000
_cell.length_c   1.000
_cell.angle_alpha   90.00
_cell.angle_beta   90.00
_cell.angle_gamma   90.00
#
_symmetry.space_group_name_H-M   'P 1'
#
loop_
_entity.id
_entity.type
_entity.pdbx_description
1 polymer ?
#
loop_
_entity_poly.entity_id
_entity_poly.type
_entity_poly.pdbx_seq_one_letter_code
_entity_poly.pdbx_strand_id
1 'polypeptide(L)' 'MVEANRTEISLALGEAVLDVVQKGQEVSRENLARAMKTKAERENDDDRLLDYWKACHILAA' A
#
# COMPACT_ATOMS: atom_id res chain seq x y z
N MET A 1 -13.76 -15.62 -0.89
CA MET A 1 -12.99 -14.87 0.13
C MET A 1 -11.53 -14.63 -0.25
N VAL A 2 -10.84 -15.51 -1.00
CA VAL A 2 -9.42 -15.28 -1.37
C VAL A 2 -9.24 -14.20 -2.45
N GLU A 3 -10.16 -14.05 -3.40
CA GLU A 3 -10.07 -13.03 -4.46
C GLU A 3 -10.29 -11.60 -3.96
N ALA A 4 -11.21 -11.40 -3.01
CA ALA A 4 -11.45 -10.10 -2.37
C ALA A 4 -10.16 -9.53 -1.76
N ASN A 5 -9.38 -10.40 -1.12
CA ASN A 5 -8.11 -10.04 -0.51
C ASN A 5 -7.08 -9.56 -1.55
N ARG A 6 -7.09 -10.10 -2.78
CA ARG A 6 -6.16 -9.70 -3.85
C ARG A 6 -6.54 -8.34 -4.46
N THR A 7 -7.84 -8.07 -4.60
CA THR A 7 -8.33 -6.78 -5.08
C THR A 7 -7.95 -5.65 -4.13
N GLU A 8 -8.20 -5.81 -2.83
CA GLU A 8 -7.90 -4.77 -1.84
C GLU A 8 -6.39 -4.50 -1.72
N ILE A 9 -5.57 -5.56 -1.72
CA ILE A 9 -4.10 -5.41 -1.77
C ILE A 9 -3.66 -4.68 -3.04
N SER A 10 -4.28 -4.96 -4.19
CA SER A 10 -3.96 -4.28 -5.45
C SER A 10 -4.37 -2.81 -5.44
N LEU A 11 -5.49 -2.49 -4.81
CA LEU A 11 -5.94 -1.11 -4.59
C LEU A 11 -4.96 -0.36 -3.68
N ALA A 12 -4.57 -0.96 -2.55
CA ALA A 12 -3.59 -0.38 -1.63
C ALA A 12 -2.25 -0.09 -2.32
N LEU A 13 -1.76 -1.02 -3.15
CA LEU A 13 -0.55 -0.81 -3.97
C LEU A 13 -0.73 0.31 -5.00
N GLY A 14 -1.87 0.33 -5.70
CA GLY A 14 -2.19 1.37 -6.69
C GLY A 14 -2.24 2.76 -6.07
N GLU A 15 -2.84 2.90 -4.89
CA GLU A 15 -2.84 4.15 -4.14
C GLU A 15 -1.43 4.60 -3.74
N ALA A 16 -0.56 3.68 -3.35
CA ALA A 16 0.83 4.00 -3.01
C ALA A 16 1.63 4.45 -4.24
N VAL A 17 1.43 3.80 -5.39
CA VAL A 17 2.02 4.22 -6.67
C VAL A 17 1.57 5.62 -7.05
N LEU A 18 0.27 5.92 -6.95
CA LEU A 18 -0.28 7.24 -7.24
C LEU A 18 0.32 8.32 -6.34
N ASP A 19 0.43 8.07 -5.03
CA ASP A 19 1.02 9.01 -4.08
C ASP A 19 2.51 9.31 -4.39
N VAL A 20 3.29 8.28 -4.70
CA VAL A 20 4.71 8.42 -5.09
C VAL A 20 4.85 9.23 -6.39
N VAL A 21 4.04 8.91 -7.41
CA VAL A 21 4.06 9.63 -8.70
C VAL A 21 3.62 11.09 -8.55
N GLN A 22 2.58 11.37 -7.76
CA GLN A 22 2.12 12.74 -7.50
C GLN A 22 3.16 13.58 -6.76
N LYS A 23 4.00 12.95 -5.94
CA LYS A 23 5.14 13.60 -5.27
C LYS A 23 6.38 13.75 -6.16
N GLY A 24 6.33 13.28 -7.41
CA GLY A 24 7.46 13.32 -8.34
C GLY A 24 8.63 12.42 -7.90
N GLN A 25 8.35 11.42 -7.07
CA GLN A 25 9.35 10.49 -6.56
C GLN A 25 9.52 9.30 -7.52
N GLU A 26 10.69 8.69 -7.50
CA GLU A 26 10.93 7.43 -8.22
C GLU A 26 10.02 6.32 -7.68
N VAL A 27 9.38 5.56 -8.57
CA VAL A 27 8.60 4.37 -8.21
C VAL A 27 9.56 3.22 -7.86
N SER A 28 9.99 3.20 -6.60
CA SER A 28 10.87 2.18 -6.03
C SER A 28 10.17 1.45 -4.88
N ARG A 29 10.62 0.23 -4.56
CA ARG A 29 10.10 -0.56 -3.43
C ARG A 29 10.16 0.23 -2.11
N GLU A 30 11.24 0.97 -1.89
CA GLU A 30 11.43 1.80 -0.69
C GLU A 30 10.40 2.93 -0.61
N ASN A 31 10.21 3.68 -1.70
CA ASN A 31 9.27 4.80 -1.73
C ASN A 31 7.82 4.32 -1.59
N LEU A 32 7.47 3.18 -2.22
CA LEU A 32 6.17 2.55 -2.05
C LEU A 32 5.95 2.10 -0.61
N ALA A 33 6.90 1.40 0.01
CA ALA A 33 6.80 0.98 1.41
C ALA A 33 6.63 2.18 2.36
N ARG A 34 7.36 3.28 2.12
CA ARG A 34 7.22 4.52 2.89
C ARG A 34 5.83 5.14 2.73
N ALA A 35 5.32 5.25 1.50
CA ALA A 35 3.98 5.78 1.23
C ALA A 35 2.89 4.94 1.90
N MET A 36 3.00 3.60 1.82
CA MET A 36 2.07 2.69 2.48
C MET A 36 2.10 2.78 4.00
N LYS A 37 3.30 2.90 4.60
CA LYS A 37 3.44 3.14 6.03
C LYS A 37 2.72 4.42 6.46
N THR A 38 2.92 5.53 5.75
CA THR A 38 2.24 6.80 6.06
C THR A 38 0.72 6.71 5.92
N LYS A 39 0.22 5.94 4.95
CA LYS A 39 -1.22 5.68 4.79
C LYS A 39 -1.77 4.85 5.95
N ALA A 40 -1.08 3.76 6.30
CA ALA A 40 -1.43 2.90 7.42
C ALA A 40 -1.48 3.65 8.75
N GLU A 41 -0.52 4.54 9.02
CA GLU A 41 -0.48 5.38 10.25
C GLU A 41 -1.68 6.33 10.38
N ARG A 42 -2.41 6.58 9.29
CA ARG A 42 -3.57 7.50 9.25
C ARG A 42 -4.90 6.78 9.05
N GLU A 43 -4.87 5.46 8.86
CA GLU A 43 -6.05 4.65 8.60
C GLU A 43 -6.70 4.25 9.93
N ASN A 44 -8.01 4.43 10.04
CA ASN A 44 -8.79 4.06 11.24
C ASN A 44 -9.62 2.80 11.00
N ASP A 45 -9.67 2.31 9.77
CA ASP A 45 -10.31 1.06 9.39
C ASP A 45 -9.31 -0.10 9.52
N ASP A 46 -9.57 -1.01 10.46
CA ASP A 46 -8.69 -2.15 10.76
C ASP A 46 -8.52 -3.10 9.56
N ASP A 47 -9.55 -3.27 8.72
CA ASP A 47 -9.48 -4.14 7.54
C ASP A 47 -8.57 -3.51 6.48
N ARG A 48 -8.71 -2.20 6.24
CA ARG A 48 -7.81 -1.46 5.32
C ARG A 48 -6.38 -1.39 5.85
N LEU A 49 -6.21 -1.23 7.17
CA LEU A 49 -4.89 -1.28 7.81
C LEU A 49 -4.20 -2.61 7.54
N LEU A 50 -4.93 -3.72 7.66
CA LEU A 50 -4.42 -5.05 7.37
C LEU A 50 -4.02 -5.21 5.90
N ASP A 51 -4.76 -4.62 4.97
CA ASP A 51 -4.44 -4.67 3.54
C ASP A 51 -3.19 -3.87 3.18
N TYR A 52 -2.97 -2.71 3.79
CA TYR A 52 -1.68 -1.99 3.68
C TYR A 52 -0.52 -2.82 4.21
N TRP A 53 -0.69 -3.54 5.32
CA TRP A 53 0.34 -4.43 5.87
C TRP A 53 0.66 -5.59 4.93
N LYS A 54 -0.34 -6.27 4.36
CA LYS A 54 -0.13 -7.34 3.38
C LYS A 54 0.60 -6.85 2.14
N ALA A 55 0.22 -5.67 1.64
CA ALA A 55 0.87 -5.09 0.47
C ALA A 55 2.32 -4.66 0.75
N CYS A 56 2.61 -4.09 1.92
CA CYS A 56 3.99 -3.84 2.39
C CYS A 56 4.80 -5.14 2.44
N HIS A 57 4.22 -6.24 2.92
CA HIS A 57 4.90 -7.53 2.98
C HIS A 57 5.28 -8.05 1.59
N ILE A 58 4.44 -7.86 0.58
CA ILE A 58 4.74 -8.21 -0.82
C ILE A 58 5.92 -7.42 -1.37
N LEU A 59 6.05 -6.14 -1.00
CA LEU A 59 7.17 -5.30 -1.45
C LEU A 59 8.51 -5.67 -0.80
N ALA A 60 8.47 -6.26 0.40
CA ALA A 60 9.64 -6.71 1.15
C ALA A 60 10.19 -8.08 0.72
N ALA A 61 9.43 -8.84 -0.08
CA ALA A 61 9.80 -10.15 -0.63
C ALA A 61 10.55 -10.04 -1.97
#